data_AF-A0A504KYM5-F1
#
_entry.id   AF-A0A504KYM5-F1
#
_cell.length_a   1.000
_cell.length_b   1.000
_cell.length_c   1.000
_cell.angle_alpha   90.00
_cell.angle_beta   90.00
_cell.angle_gamma   90.00
#
_symmetry.space_group_name_H-M   'P 1'
#
loop_
_entity.id
_entity.type
_entity.pdbx_description
1 polymer ?
#
loop_
_entity_poly.entity_id
_entity_poly.type
_entity_poly.pdbx_seq_one_letter_code
_entity_poly.pdbx_strand_id
1 'polypeptide(L)'
;MPTPEKQRAPYLTPETREPLIDLGVVATVGGDALRGRQYLAPEFQTEAAKADTVVAQMAGMHDVLRTGLEGLQRTLRVQDPAMTEEANFLDLNRRTNGWIEAVANQATVASTQAKRTSEALDNDIRSKLEISEGPRSNEIRSHFKAMKNGDGLSLALKAIEAGDKETTAAILSGPAYLSGLSDEQQNMLRNQMALKFAGDLVSRKNVIEKAMAVNDRAFNELLLAVGQIFPKHRVDEITKRMQTAKKDKDDFFKL
;
A
#
# COMPACT_ATOMS: atom_id res chain seq x y z
N MET A 1 -57.62 -2.82 40.67
CA MET A 1 -57.11 -2.04 39.53
C MET A 1 -55.94 -2.81 38.94
N PRO A 2 -55.99 -3.22 37.67
CA PRO A 2 -54.88 -3.95 37.05
C PRO A 2 -53.69 -2.99 36.87
N THR A 3 -52.51 -3.43 37.28
CA THR A 3 -51.25 -2.70 37.11
C THR A 3 -51.01 -2.47 35.63
N PRO A 4 -50.67 -1.25 35.17
CA PRO A 4 -50.41 -1.01 33.76
C PRO A 4 -49.22 -1.86 33.34
N GLU A 5 -49.48 -2.81 32.46
CA GLU A 5 -48.49 -3.65 31.81
C GLU A 5 -47.53 -2.72 31.09
N LYS A 6 -46.28 -2.61 31.60
CA LYS A 6 -45.24 -1.78 30.98
C LYS A 6 -45.04 -2.29 29.56
N GLN A 7 -45.63 -1.59 28.61
CA GLN A 7 -45.53 -1.85 27.18
C GLN A 7 -44.03 -1.87 26.84
N ARG A 8 -43.48 -3.08 26.66
CA ARG A 8 -42.07 -3.23 26.24
C ARG A 8 -41.93 -2.46 24.95
N ALA A 9 -40.99 -1.52 24.93
CA ALA A 9 -40.86 -0.62 23.80
C ALA A 9 -40.62 -1.40 22.49
N PRO A 10 -41.14 -0.89 21.37
CA PRO A 10 -41.31 -1.63 20.13
C PRO A 10 -39.98 -1.72 19.37
N TYR A 11 -39.02 -2.46 19.93
CA TYR A 11 -37.81 -2.84 19.22
C TYR A 11 -37.96 -4.33 18.90
N LEU A 12 -38.10 -4.61 17.60
CA LEU A 12 -38.07 -5.92 16.92
C LEU A 12 -37.95 -7.13 17.86
N THR A 13 -38.97 -7.99 17.83
CA THR A 13 -38.94 -9.29 18.51
C THR A 13 -37.62 -10.00 18.16
N PRO A 14 -36.94 -10.66 19.13
CA PRO A 14 -35.61 -11.25 18.94
C PRO A 14 -35.47 -12.10 17.67
N GLU A 15 -36.56 -12.72 17.22
CA GLU A 15 -36.67 -13.63 16.08
C GLU A 15 -36.53 -12.95 14.69
N THR A 16 -36.56 -11.61 14.61
CA THR A 16 -36.42 -10.86 13.34
C THR A 16 -35.12 -10.06 13.22
N ARG A 17 -34.18 -10.26 14.15
CA ARG A 17 -32.95 -9.47 14.17
C ARG A 17 -31.91 -10.09 13.23
N GLU A 18 -31.43 -9.30 12.29
CA GLU A 18 -30.22 -9.64 11.53
C GLU A 18 -29.07 -9.96 12.49
N PRO A 19 -28.23 -10.95 12.17
CA PRO A 19 -27.07 -11.27 13.00
C PRO A 19 -26.19 -10.02 13.18
N LEU A 20 -25.63 -9.85 14.37
CA LEU A 20 -24.72 -8.71 14.63
C LEU A 20 -23.47 -8.77 13.75
N ILE A 21 -23.04 -9.98 13.41
CA ILE A 21 -21.90 -10.27 12.54
C ILE A 21 -22.34 -11.30 11.51
N ASP A 22 -22.20 -10.98 10.23
CA ASP A 22 -22.35 -11.95 9.15
C ASP A 22 -21.05 -12.78 9.03
N LEU A 23 -21.03 -13.97 9.61
CA LEU A 23 -19.87 -14.86 9.57
C LEU A 23 -19.53 -15.36 8.16
N GLY A 24 -20.51 -15.36 7.24
CA GLY A 24 -20.29 -15.66 5.82
C GLY A 24 -19.45 -14.57 5.17
N VAL A 25 -19.83 -13.31 5.38
CA VAL A 25 -19.05 -12.14 4.93
C VAL A 25 -17.65 -12.16 5.55
N VAL A 26 -17.54 -12.37 6.88
CA VAL A 26 -16.26 -12.44 7.59
C VAL A 26 -15.31 -13.48 6.97
N ALA A 27 -15.82 -14.62 6.52
CA ALA A 27 -14.98 -15.65 5.88
C ALA A 27 -14.42 -15.21 4.52
N THR A 28 -15.09 -14.30 3.81
CA THR A 28 -14.73 -13.86 2.46
C THR A 28 -14.05 -12.50 2.40
N VAL A 29 -14.07 -11.68 3.46
CA VAL A 29 -13.49 -10.32 3.43
C VAL A 29 -11.96 -10.28 3.34
N GLY A 30 -11.42 -9.31 2.62
CA GLY A 30 -9.98 -9.20 2.34
C GLY A 30 -9.64 -9.88 1.02
N GLY A 31 -9.16 -9.11 0.05
CA GLY A 31 -8.89 -9.58 -1.31
C GLY A 31 -7.55 -10.29 -1.43
N ASP A 32 -7.15 -10.53 -2.68
CA ASP A 32 -5.91 -11.22 -3.01
C ASP A 32 -4.67 -10.42 -2.61
N ALA A 33 -4.74 -9.08 -2.57
CA ALA A 33 -3.58 -8.29 -2.17
C ALA A 33 -3.28 -8.45 -0.69
N LEU A 34 -4.30 -8.56 0.16
CA LEU A 34 -4.16 -8.76 1.60
C LEU A 34 -3.91 -10.23 1.98
N ARG A 35 -4.68 -11.16 1.41
CA ARG A 35 -4.61 -12.59 1.76
C ARG A 35 -3.54 -13.35 0.99
N GLY A 36 -3.22 -12.89 -0.21
CA GLY A 36 -2.29 -13.56 -1.11
C GLY A 36 -0.86 -13.49 -0.63
N ARG A 37 -0.06 -14.42 -1.13
CA ARG A 37 1.39 -14.49 -0.86
C ARG A 37 2.17 -13.64 -1.85
N GLN A 38 1.84 -12.34 -1.89
CA GLN A 38 2.38 -11.39 -2.88
C GLN A 38 3.93 -11.37 -2.88
N TYR A 39 4.53 -11.47 -1.69
CA TYR A 39 5.99 -11.48 -1.52
C TYR A 39 6.66 -12.80 -1.89
N LEU A 40 5.92 -13.86 -2.26
CA LEU A 40 6.50 -15.08 -2.85
C LEU A 40 6.78 -14.95 -4.35
N ALA A 41 6.41 -13.82 -4.98
CA ALA A 41 6.77 -13.59 -6.37
C ALA A 41 8.30 -13.60 -6.54
N PRO A 42 8.85 -14.18 -7.64
CA PRO A 42 10.28 -14.36 -7.82
C PRO A 42 11.10 -13.07 -7.68
N GLU A 43 10.58 -11.92 -8.09
CA GLU A 43 11.27 -10.64 -7.95
C GLU A 43 11.51 -10.23 -6.48
N PHE A 44 10.54 -10.45 -5.60
CA PHE A 44 10.68 -10.16 -4.17
C PHE A 44 11.63 -11.14 -3.52
N GLN A 45 11.55 -12.42 -3.88
CA GLN A 45 12.45 -13.45 -3.35
C GLN A 45 13.90 -13.19 -3.76
N THR A 46 14.13 -12.74 -4.99
CA THR A 46 15.46 -12.42 -5.50
C THR A 46 16.09 -11.25 -4.73
N GLU A 47 15.35 -10.17 -4.46
CA GLU A 47 15.87 -9.04 -3.68
C GLU A 47 15.92 -9.35 -2.18
N ALA A 48 14.96 -10.10 -1.64
CA ALA A 48 14.99 -10.56 -0.24
C ALA A 48 16.21 -11.46 0.03
N ALA A 49 16.62 -12.31 -0.93
CA ALA A 49 17.83 -13.11 -0.83
C ALA A 49 19.12 -12.27 -0.75
N LYS A 50 19.08 -11.01 -1.20
CA LYS A 50 20.18 -10.03 -1.01
C LYS A 50 20.16 -9.36 0.36
N ALA A 51 19.29 -9.81 1.28
CA ALA A 51 19.08 -9.24 2.59
C ALA A 51 18.69 -7.74 2.55
N ASP A 52 17.90 -7.34 1.55
CA ASP A 52 17.38 -5.98 1.49
C ASP A 52 16.42 -5.73 2.67
N THR A 53 16.87 -4.87 3.60
CA THR A 53 16.15 -4.58 4.84
C THR A 53 14.83 -3.86 4.62
N VAL A 54 14.71 -3.07 3.55
CA VAL A 54 13.48 -2.34 3.21
C VAL A 54 12.45 -3.31 2.66
N VAL A 55 12.83 -4.19 1.72
CA VAL A 55 11.93 -5.22 1.19
C VAL A 55 11.49 -6.17 2.30
N ALA A 56 12.40 -6.58 3.19
CA ALA A 56 12.07 -7.42 4.34
C ALA A 56 11.10 -6.72 5.32
N GLN A 57 11.30 -5.43 5.60
CA GLN A 57 10.37 -4.65 6.42
C GLN A 57 8.98 -4.55 5.78
N MET A 58 8.92 -4.34 4.46
CA MET A 58 7.65 -4.26 3.73
C MET A 58 6.92 -5.61 3.72
N ALA A 59 7.64 -6.73 3.55
CA ALA A 59 7.09 -8.07 3.68
C ALA A 59 6.54 -8.34 5.09
N GLY A 60 7.30 -7.96 6.13
CA GLY A 60 6.85 -8.09 7.52
C GLY A 60 5.59 -7.27 7.81
N MET A 61 5.50 -6.06 7.26
CA MET A 61 4.30 -5.23 7.37
C MET A 61 3.09 -5.90 6.70
N HIS A 62 3.27 -6.49 5.52
CA HIS A 62 2.22 -7.27 4.85
C HIS A 62 1.73 -8.44 5.69
N ASP A 63 2.65 -9.18 6.31
CA ASP A 63 2.30 -10.27 7.21
C ASP A 63 1.54 -9.78 8.46
N VAL A 64 1.88 -8.62 9.02
CA VAL A 64 1.12 -8.02 10.12
C VAL A 64 -0.32 -7.72 9.71
N LEU A 65 -0.54 -7.17 8.50
CA LEU A 65 -1.87 -6.90 7.97
C LEU A 65 -2.69 -8.20 7.82
N ARG A 66 -2.09 -9.20 7.17
CA ARG A 66 -2.73 -10.49 6.89
C ARG A 66 -3.07 -11.24 8.18
N THR A 67 -2.07 -11.44 9.04
CA THR A 67 -2.24 -12.21 10.28
C THR A 67 -3.14 -11.51 11.29
N GLY A 68 -3.18 -10.18 11.29
CA GLY A 68 -4.11 -9.42 12.10
C GLY A 68 -5.57 -9.58 11.64
N LEU A 69 -5.84 -9.60 10.32
CA LEU A 69 -7.17 -9.95 9.82
C LEU A 69 -7.56 -11.39 10.18
N GLU A 70 -6.65 -12.36 10.01
CA GLU A 70 -6.88 -13.75 10.42
C GLU A 70 -7.14 -13.88 11.94
N GLY A 71 -6.45 -13.08 12.75
CA GLY A 71 -6.67 -12.97 14.20
C GLY A 71 -8.06 -12.42 14.54
N LEU A 72 -8.48 -11.36 13.84
CA LEU A 72 -9.82 -10.79 13.98
C LEU A 72 -10.90 -11.81 13.61
N GLN A 73 -10.75 -12.49 12.47
CA GLN A 73 -11.69 -13.53 12.02
C GLN A 73 -11.84 -14.66 13.03
N ARG A 74 -10.73 -15.10 13.66
CA ARG A 74 -10.77 -16.10 14.73
C ARG A 74 -11.49 -15.58 15.97
N THR A 75 -11.20 -14.34 16.36
CA THR A 75 -11.80 -13.74 17.56
C THR A 75 -13.31 -13.52 17.39
N LEU A 76 -13.79 -13.19 16.19
CA LEU A 76 -15.22 -13.05 15.89
C LEU A 76 -16.01 -14.36 16.08
N ARG A 77 -15.34 -15.52 16.11
CA ARG A 77 -15.97 -16.83 16.35
C ARG A 77 -16.02 -17.20 17.83
N VAL A 78 -15.33 -16.47 18.69
CA VAL A 78 -15.26 -16.74 20.12
C VAL A 78 -16.00 -15.63 20.86
N GLN A 79 -17.20 -15.94 21.34
CA GLN A 79 -17.96 -15.03 22.19
C GLN A 79 -17.40 -15.11 23.63
N ASP A 80 -17.15 -13.96 24.24
CA ASP A 80 -16.88 -13.87 25.67
C ASP A 80 -18.16 -14.22 26.46
N PRO A 81 -18.19 -15.31 27.26
CA PRO A 81 -19.37 -15.69 28.04
C PRO A 81 -19.79 -14.65 29.08
N ALA A 82 -18.89 -13.74 29.47
CA ALA A 82 -19.17 -12.68 30.44
C ALA A 82 -19.87 -11.45 29.82
N MET A 83 -19.95 -11.36 28.50
CA MET A 83 -20.54 -10.22 27.79
C MET A 83 -21.81 -10.60 27.04
N THR A 84 -22.74 -9.65 26.95
CA THR A 84 -23.83 -9.75 25.97
C THR A 84 -23.26 -9.69 24.55
N GLU A 85 -23.97 -10.25 23.57
CA GLU A 85 -23.51 -10.23 22.17
C GLU A 85 -23.22 -8.80 21.66
N GLU A 86 -24.07 -7.84 22.03
CA GLU A 86 -23.92 -6.42 21.69
C GLU A 86 -22.70 -5.78 22.35
N ALA A 87 -22.45 -6.07 23.63
CA ALA A 87 -21.28 -5.59 24.33
C ALA A 87 -19.99 -6.19 23.75
N ASN A 88 -20.00 -7.50 23.45
CA ASN A 88 -18.89 -8.18 22.79
C ASN A 88 -18.60 -7.59 21.40
N PHE A 89 -19.65 -7.29 20.62
CA PHE A 89 -19.50 -6.66 19.31
C PHE A 89 -18.84 -5.27 19.39
N LEU A 90 -19.31 -4.39 20.29
CA LEU A 90 -18.72 -3.06 20.45
C LEU A 90 -17.29 -3.12 21.01
N ASP A 91 -17.02 -4.06 21.91
CA ASP A 91 -15.68 -4.27 22.44
C ASP A 91 -14.70 -4.75 21.35
N LEU A 92 -15.12 -5.70 20.51
CA LEU A 92 -14.34 -6.15 19.36
C LEU A 92 -14.09 -5.04 18.36
N ASN A 93 -15.09 -4.23 18.03
CA ASN A 93 -14.93 -3.08 17.15
C ASN A 93 -13.90 -2.09 17.73
N ARG A 94 -13.99 -1.78 19.04
CA ARG A 94 -13.04 -0.89 19.72
C ARG A 94 -11.60 -1.42 19.68
N ARG A 95 -11.40 -2.71 20.01
CA ARG A 95 -10.09 -3.37 19.93
C ARG A 95 -9.53 -3.36 18.50
N THR A 96 -10.39 -3.63 17.53
CA THR A 96 -10.04 -3.61 16.10
C THR A 96 -9.59 -2.23 15.65
N ASN A 97 -10.32 -1.17 16.02
CA ASN A 97 -9.94 0.21 15.67
C ASN A 97 -8.59 0.60 16.27
N GLY A 98 -8.33 0.26 17.54
CA GLY A 98 -7.01 0.50 18.16
C GLY A 98 -5.87 -0.26 17.48
N TRP A 99 -6.13 -1.49 17.04
CA TRP A 99 -5.17 -2.27 16.25
C TRP A 99 -4.93 -1.64 14.87
N ILE A 100 -5.97 -1.20 14.15
CA ILE A 100 -5.83 -0.53 12.84
C ILE A 100 -5.01 0.75 12.97
N GLU A 101 -5.23 1.56 14.01
CA GLU A 101 -4.46 2.77 14.24
C GLU A 101 -2.96 2.45 14.44
N ALA A 102 -2.65 1.43 15.25
CA ALA A 102 -1.27 0.99 15.45
C ALA A 102 -0.63 0.50 14.13
N VAL A 103 -1.36 -0.28 13.35
CA VAL A 103 -0.93 -0.79 12.04
C VAL A 103 -0.76 0.34 11.02
N ALA A 104 -1.64 1.34 11.00
CA ALA A 104 -1.55 2.50 10.11
C ALA A 104 -0.28 3.32 10.38
N ASN A 105 0.08 3.48 11.66
CA ASN A 105 1.32 4.14 12.06
C ASN A 105 2.55 3.35 11.59
N GLN A 106 2.55 2.02 11.77
CA GLN A 106 3.64 1.16 11.28
C GLN A 106 3.77 1.20 9.76
N ALA A 107 2.64 1.12 9.03
CA ALA A 107 2.61 1.23 7.58
C ALA A 107 3.18 2.57 7.10
N THR A 108 2.81 3.67 7.75
CA THR A 108 3.33 5.01 7.45
C THR A 108 4.85 5.08 7.60
N VAL A 109 5.40 4.51 8.69
CA VAL A 109 6.85 4.45 8.92
C VAL A 109 7.55 3.63 7.82
N ALA A 110 7.02 2.44 7.51
CA ALA A 110 7.59 1.56 6.48
C ALA A 110 7.56 2.23 5.08
N SER A 111 6.43 2.81 4.68
CA SER A 111 6.30 3.50 3.40
C SER A 111 7.17 4.75 3.30
N THR A 112 7.35 5.50 4.39
CA THR A 112 8.26 6.66 4.43
C THR A 112 9.71 6.23 4.23
N GLN A 113 10.13 5.15 4.89
CA GLN A 113 11.49 4.61 4.73
C GLN A 113 11.73 4.07 3.32
N ALA A 114 10.76 3.34 2.76
CA ALA A 114 10.82 2.83 1.40
C ALA A 114 10.93 3.96 0.38
N LYS A 115 10.13 5.03 0.53
CA LYS A 115 10.19 6.22 -0.33
C LYS A 115 11.55 6.90 -0.30
N ARG A 116 12.09 7.16 0.90
CA ARG A 116 13.44 7.76 1.05
C ARG A 116 14.52 6.90 0.42
N THR A 117 14.40 5.58 0.53
CA THR A 117 15.35 4.65 -0.08
C THR A 117 15.25 4.66 -1.60
N SER A 118 14.04 4.70 -2.16
CA SER A 118 13.82 4.85 -3.61
C SER A 118 14.43 6.15 -4.15
N GLU A 119 14.23 7.26 -3.44
CA GLU A 119 14.82 8.56 -3.79
C GLU A 119 16.36 8.56 -3.69
N ALA A 120 16.91 7.87 -2.69
CA ALA A 120 18.36 7.69 -2.58
C ALA A 120 18.90 6.86 -3.75
N LEU A 121 18.22 5.78 -4.13
CA LEU A 121 18.58 4.97 -5.30
C LEU A 121 18.54 5.77 -6.60
N ASP A 122 17.60 6.70 -6.75
CA ASP A 122 17.57 7.61 -7.91
C ASP A 122 18.83 8.49 -7.98
N ASN A 123 19.30 8.98 -6.83
CA ASN A 123 20.55 9.74 -6.78
C ASN A 123 21.77 8.87 -7.06
N ASP A 124 21.80 7.64 -6.54
CA ASP A 124 22.87 6.68 -6.80
C ASP A 124 22.92 6.28 -8.28
N ILE A 125 21.76 6.05 -8.91
CA ILE A 125 21.64 5.81 -10.35
C ILE A 125 22.22 6.99 -11.11
N ARG A 126 21.78 8.22 -10.83
CA ARG A 126 22.31 9.42 -11.50
C ARG A 126 23.82 9.57 -11.34
N SER A 127 24.34 9.33 -10.14
CA SER A 127 25.78 9.37 -9.86
C SER A 127 26.54 8.33 -10.68
N LYS A 128 26.03 7.08 -10.74
CA LYS A 128 26.63 5.97 -11.47
C LYS A 128 26.62 6.17 -12.99
N LEU A 129 25.67 6.94 -13.51
CA LEU A 129 25.60 7.28 -14.93
C LEU A 129 26.67 8.30 -15.36
N GLU A 130 27.30 9.03 -14.43
CA GLU A 130 28.37 10.00 -14.70
C GLU A 130 28.03 10.97 -15.86
N ILE A 131 26.78 11.42 -15.95
CA ILE A 131 26.33 12.31 -17.03
C ILE A 131 26.91 13.70 -16.76
N SER A 132 28.08 13.97 -17.34
CA SER A 132 28.74 15.28 -17.31
C SER A 132 29.02 15.77 -18.72
N GLU A 133 28.92 17.08 -18.95
CA GLU A 133 29.29 17.67 -20.24
C GLU A 133 30.79 17.53 -20.50
N GLY A 134 31.13 16.98 -21.67
CA GLY A 134 32.50 16.93 -22.17
C GLY A 134 32.81 18.11 -23.10
N PRO A 135 34.10 18.32 -23.43
CA PRO A 135 34.53 19.42 -24.30
C PRO A 135 33.92 19.36 -25.71
N ARG A 136 33.47 18.18 -26.15
CA ARG A 136 32.86 17.95 -27.47
C ARG A 136 31.33 17.84 -27.46
N SER A 137 30.69 18.15 -26.32
CA SER A 137 29.24 17.98 -26.18
C SER A 137 28.43 18.76 -27.21
N ASN A 138 28.89 19.96 -27.59
CA ASN A 138 28.17 20.80 -28.55
C ASN A 138 28.25 20.27 -29.98
N GLU A 139 29.42 19.75 -30.38
CA GLU A 139 29.66 19.13 -31.68
C GLU A 139 28.86 17.84 -31.83
N ILE A 140 28.84 17.01 -30.79
CA ILE A 140 28.05 15.77 -30.75
C ILE A 140 26.56 16.11 -30.90
N ARG A 141 26.02 17.02 -30.09
CA ARG A 141 24.59 17.40 -30.20
C ARG A 141 24.25 17.97 -31.57
N SER A 142 25.11 18.83 -32.12
CA SER A 142 24.93 19.40 -33.45
C SER A 142 24.95 18.34 -34.55
N HIS A 143 25.81 17.33 -34.43
CA HIS A 143 25.83 16.18 -35.33
C HIS A 143 24.51 15.41 -35.27
N PHE A 144 24.05 15.05 -34.08
CA PHE A 144 22.78 14.35 -33.88
C PHE A 144 21.58 15.13 -34.42
N LYS A 145 21.54 16.45 -34.18
CA LYS A 145 20.46 17.32 -34.68
C LYS A 145 20.42 17.42 -36.21
N ALA A 146 21.56 17.28 -36.88
CA ALA A 146 21.64 17.32 -38.33
C ALA A 146 21.28 15.97 -39.00
N MET A 147 21.10 14.90 -38.23
CA MET A 147 20.71 13.60 -38.76
C MET A 147 19.24 13.60 -39.22
N LYS A 148 18.90 12.67 -40.13
CA LYS A 148 17.51 12.47 -40.53
C LYS A 148 16.69 11.97 -39.34
N ASN A 149 15.40 12.31 -39.33
CA ASN A 149 14.45 11.87 -38.30
C ASN A 149 14.52 10.34 -38.13
N GLY A 150 14.83 9.89 -36.91
CA GLY A 150 14.94 8.47 -36.55
C GLY A 150 16.37 7.92 -36.49
N ASP A 151 17.29 8.40 -37.34
CA ASP A 151 18.67 7.90 -37.36
C ASP A 151 19.44 8.30 -36.08
N GLY A 152 19.18 9.51 -35.56
CA GLY A 152 19.78 9.99 -34.31
C GLY A 152 19.40 9.12 -33.10
N LEU A 153 18.16 8.65 -33.02
CA LEU A 153 17.74 7.76 -31.93
C LEU A 153 18.45 6.40 -31.99
N SER A 154 18.54 5.83 -33.19
CA SER A 154 19.24 4.55 -33.43
C SER A 154 20.73 4.66 -33.07
N LEU A 155 21.38 5.76 -33.46
CA LEU A 155 22.78 6.01 -33.12
C LEU A 155 22.97 6.20 -31.60
N ALA A 156 22.06 6.90 -30.92
CA ALA A 156 22.13 7.07 -29.47
C ALA A 156 22.00 5.73 -28.73
N LEU A 157 21.11 4.85 -29.17
CA LEU A 157 20.98 3.50 -28.62
C LEU A 157 22.26 2.68 -28.81
N LYS A 158 22.88 2.74 -29.99
CA LYS A 158 24.17 2.09 -30.25
C LYS A 158 25.29 2.64 -29.36
N ALA A 159 25.30 3.95 -29.11
CA ALA A 159 26.27 4.57 -28.21
C ALA A 159 26.12 4.04 -26.77
N ILE A 160 24.88 3.92 -26.27
CA ILE A 160 24.60 3.32 -24.95
C ILE A 160 25.06 1.86 -24.92
N GLU A 161 24.74 1.08 -25.96
CA GLU A 161 25.09 -0.34 -26.04
C GLU A 161 26.61 -0.56 -26.07
N ALA A 162 27.32 0.29 -26.80
CA ALA A 162 28.78 0.28 -26.93
C ALA A 162 29.52 0.83 -25.70
N GLY A 163 28.82 1.40 -24.72
CA GLY A 163 29.48 1.98 -23.56
C GLY A 163 30.05 3.37 -23.78
N ASP A 164 29.67 4.07 -24.86
CA ASP A 164 30.20 5.39 -25.20
C ASP A 164 29.61 6.47 -24.29
N LYS A 165 30.30 6.68 -23.16
CA LYS A 165 29.91 7.66 -22.14
C LYS A 165 29.95 9.09 -22.65
N GLU A 166 30.89 9.45 -23.53
CA GLU A 166 31.02 10.84 -24.02
C GLU A 166 29.83 11.22 -24.89
N THR A 167 29.49 10.37 -25.86
CA THR A 167 28.33 10.58 -26.73
C THR A 167 27.03 10.55 -25.93
N THR A 168 26.87 9.56 -25.05
CA THR A 168 25.66 9.42 -24.24
C THR A 168 25.48 10.60 -23.29
N ALA A 169 26.55 11.04 -22.61
CA ALA A 169 26.48 12.18 -21.71
C ALA A 169 26.14 13.48 -22.45
N ALA A 170 26.76 13.73 -23.61
CA ALA A 170 26.47 14.91 -24.43
C ALA A 170 24.99 15.03 -24.84
N ILE A 171 24.37 13.90 -25.19
CA ILE A 171 22.96 13.82 -25.62
C ILE A 171 22.01 13.98 -24.43
N LEU A 172 22.35 13.43 -23.26
CA LEU A 172 21.45 13.36 -22.10
C LEU A 172 21.56 14.56 -21.15
N SER A 173 22.69 15.28 -21.16
CA SER A 173 22.93 16.45 -20.31
C SER A 173 22.21 17.71 -20.79
N GLY A 174 22.04 17.86 -22.11
CA GLY A 174 21.36 19.01 -22.71
C GLY A 174 19.85 18.79 -22.92
N PRO A 175 19.08 19.84 -23.23
CA PRO A 175 17.69 19.70 -23.67
C PRO A 175 17.55 18.81 -24.92
N ALA A 176 16.49 17.99 -24.99
CA ALA A 176 16.30 17.00 -26.05
C ALA A 176 16.33 17.60 -27.46
N TYR A 177 15.74 18.78 -27.64
CA TYR A 177 15.67 19.48 -28.94
C TYR A 177 17.06 19.91 -29.48
N LEU A 178 18.09 20.02 -28.64
CA LEU A 178 19.46 20.32 -29.09
C LEU A 178 20.11 19.13 -29.80
N SER A 179 19.63 17.92 -29.53
CA SER A 179 20.11 16.67 -30.14
C SER A 179 19.15 16.17 -31.23
N GLY A 180 18.12 16.93 -31.59
CA GLY A 180 17.09 16.49 -32.53
C GLY A 180 16.18 15.38 -31.99
N LEU A 181 16.08 15.23 -30.67
CA LEU A 181 15.24 14.25 -30.00
C LEU A 181 13.98 14.89 -29.42
N SER A 182 12.92 14.09 -29.28
CA SER A 182 11.79 14.45 -28.40
C SER A 182 12.15 14.18 -26.93
N ASP A 183 11.41 14.80 -26.01
CA ASP A 183 11.58 14.57 -24.57
C ASP A 183 11.31 13.10 -24.19
N GLU A 184 10.32 12.45 -24.84
CA GLU A 184 10.03 11.03 -24.67
C GLU A 184 11.21 10.16 -25.11
N GLN A 185 11.82 10.47 -26.25
CA GLN A 185 12.99 9.76 -26.76
C GLN A 185 14.19 9.92 -25.81
N GLN A 186 14.44 11.14 -25.32
CA GLN A 186 15.51 11.38 -24.37
C GLN A 186 15.27 10.63 -23.05
N ASN A 187 14.04 10.60 -22.54
CA ASN A 187 13.68 9.84 -21.34
C ASN A 187 13.84 8.33 -21.56
N MET A 188 13.46 7.81 -22.72
CA MET A 188 13.71 6.42 -23.09
C MET A 188 15.21 6.09 -23.06
N LEU A 189 16.06 6.96 -23.61
CA LEU A 189 17.52 6.79 -23.57
C LEU A 189 18.07 6.83 -22.15
N ARG A 190 17.57 7.72 -21.28
CA ARG A 190 17.93 7.74 -19.84
C ARG A 190 17.60 6.41 -19.17
N ASN A 191 16.41 5.86 -19.43
CA ASN A 191 16.00 4.57 -18.88
C ASN A 191 16.88 3.41 -19.38
N GLN A 192 17.19 3.38 -20.68
CA GLN A 192 18.07 2.36 -21.26
C GLN A 192 19.49 2.45 -20.70
N MET A 193 20.01 3.67 -20.54
CA MET A 193 21.32 3.90 -19.91
C MET A 193 21.31 3.42 -18.46
N ALA A 194 20.29 3.78 -17.68
CA ALA A 194 20.15 3.35 -16.29
C ALA A 194 20.11 1.81 -16.18
N LEU A 195 19.39 1.13 -17.05
CA LEU A 195 19.36 -0.34 -17.08
C LEU A 195 20.73 -0.95 -17.42
N LYS A 196 21.45 -0.37 -18.38
CA LYS A 196 22.76 -0.88 -18.84
C LYS A 196 23.85 -0.73 -17.77
N PHE A 197 23.93 0.42 -17.11
CA PHE A 197 25.05 0.75 -16.21
C PHE A 197 24.70 0.65 -14.73
N ALA A 198 23.42 0.74 -14.37
CA ALA A 198 22.92 0.74 -13.00
C ALA A 198 21.78 -0.27 -12.80
N GLY A 199 21.74 -1.34 -13.61
CA GLY A 199 20.63 -2.30 -13.64
C GLY A 199 20.33 -2.94 -12.30
N ASP A 200 21.33 -3.13 -11.44
CA ASP A 200 21.19 -3.59 -10.06
C ASP A 200 20.38 -2.61 -9.20
N LEU A 201 20.71 -1.31 -9.28
CA LEU A 201 20.02 -0.25 -8.55
C LEU A 201 18.59 -0.04 -9.09
N VAL A 202 18.42 -0.10 -10.41
CA VAL A 202 17.10 -0.01 -11.06
C VAL A 202 16.22 -1.19 -10.66
N SER A 203 16.74 -2.42 -10.68
CA SER A 203 16.03 -3.62 -10.23
C SER A 203 15.55 -3.45 -8.79
N ARG A 204 16.47 -3.07 -7.90
CA ARG A 204 16.19 -2.85 -6.48
C ARG A 204 15.12 -1.79 -6.27
N LYS A 205 15.22 -0.63 -6.94
CA LYS A 205 14.24 0.45 -6.87
C LYS A 205 12.85 -0.03 -7.28
N ASN A 206 12.75 -0.71 -8.42
CA ASN A 206 11.48 -1.22 -8.94
C ASN A 206 10.83 -2.20 -7.97
N VAL A 207 11.61 -3.04 -7.29
CA VAL A 207 11.09 -3.98 -6.29
C VAL A 207 10.58 -3.24 -5.05
N ILE A 208 11.28 -2.21 -4.57
CA ILE A 208 10.81 -1.38 -3.45
C ILE A 208 9.49 -0.68 -3.81
N GLU A 209 9.39 -0.09 -5.00
CA GLU A 209 8.16 0.58 -5.45
C GLU A 209 6.98 -0.40 -5.59
N LYS A 210 7.24 -1.61 -6.10
CA LYS A 210 6.25 -2.69 -6.11
C LYS A 210 5.82 -3.09 -4.70
N ALA A 211 6.76 -3.22 -3.75
CA ALA A 211 6.45 -3.57 -2.37
C ALA A 211 5.55 -2.50 -1.70
N MET A 212 5.82 -1.22 -1.96
CA MET A 212 4.95 -0.11 -1.54
C MET A 212 3.54 -0.27 -2.09
N ALA A 213 3.40 -0.49 -3.41
CA ALA A 213 2.10 -0.67 -4.04
C ALA A 213 1.32 -1.89 -3.49
N VAL A 214 2.01 -2.99 -3.20
CA VAL A 214 1.41 -4.19 -2.57
C VAL A 214 0.86 -3.85 -1.19
N ASN A 215 1.66 -3.18 -0.34
CA ASN A 215 1.23 -2.84 1.02
C ASN A 215 0.10 -1.81 1.03
N ASP A 216 0.14 -0.81 0.17
CA ASP A 216 -0.94 0.17 0.04
C ASP A 216 -2.26 -0.50 -0.36
N ARG A 217 -2.21 -1.43 -1.33
CA ARG A 217 -3.40 -2.19 -1.74
C ARG A 217 -3.90 -3.11 -0.63
N ALA A 218 -3.00 -3.84 0.04
CA ALA A 218 -3.36 -4.72 1.16
C ALA A 218 -3.99 -3.95 2.33
N PHE A 219 -3.46 -2.76 2.66
CA PHE A 219 -4.02 -1.90 3.71
C PHE A 219 -5.41 -1.37 3.32
N ASN A 220 -5.61 -0.94 2.08
CA ASN A 220 -6.94 -0.53 1.60
C ASN A 220 -7.95 -1.68 1.67
N GLU A 221 -7.56 -2.89 1.27
CA GLU A 221 -8.41 -4.08 1.40
C GLU A 221 -8.73 -4.41 2.86
N LEU A 222 -7.79 -4.19 3.79
CA LEU A 222 -8.03 -4.36 5.22
C LEU A 222 -9.07 -3.37 5.74
N LEU A 223 -8.96 -2.09 5.37
CA LEU A 223 -9.93 -1.06 5.78
C LEU A 223 -11.33 -1.38 5.26
N LEU A 224 -11.44 -1.84 4.01
CA LEU A 224 -12.71 -2.29 3.43
C LEU A 224 -13.26 -3.52 4.17
N ALA A 225 -12.42 -4.51 4.44
CA ALA A 225 -12.80 -5.71 5.18
C ALA A 225 -13.35 -5.36 6.57
N VAL A 226 -12.66 -4.49 7.30
CA VAL A 226 -13.11 -4.05 8.62
C VAL A 226 -14.42 -3.27 8.54
N GLY A 227 -14.59 -2.39 7.55
CA GLY A 227 -15.86 -1.70 7.34
C GLY A 227 -17.04 -2.63 7.02
N GLN A 228 -16.78 -3.77 6.39
CA GLN A 228 -17.79 -4.81 6.15
C GLN A 228 -18.09 -5.64 7.41
N ILE A 229 -17.08 -5.95 8.23
CA ILE A 229 -17.25 -6.67 9.50
C ILE A 229 -18.01 -5.80 10.52
N PHE A 230 -17.67 -4.52 10.58
CA PHE A 230 -18.26 -3.54 11.51
C PHE A 230 -18.92 -2.39 10.73
N PRO A 231 -20.08 -2.62 10.08
CA PRO A 231 -20.77 -1.56 9.36
C PRO A 231 -21.13 -0.42 10.31
N LYS A 232 -20.79 0.81 9.91
CA LYS A 232 -20.98 2.02 10.75
C LYS A 232 -22.41 2.14 11.30
N HIS A 233 -23.42 1.90 10.46
CA HIS A 233 -24.82 2.00 10.87
C HIS A 233 -25.18 1.00 11.99
N ARG A 234 -24.60 -0.21 12.00
CA ARG A 234 -24.81 -1.21 13.06
C ARG A 234 -24.12 -0.81 14.35
N VAL A 235 -22.87 -0.34 14.25
CA VAL A 235 -22.13 0.19 15.41
C VAL A 235 -22.91 1.32 16.07
N ASP A 236 -23.42 2.28 15.29
CA ASP A 236 -24.19 3.43 15.79
C ASP A 236 -25.52 2.99 16.43
N GLU A 237 -26.23 2.05 15.81
CA GLU A 237 -27.49 1.50 16.32
C GLU A 237 -27.30 0.81 17.68
N ILE A 238 -26.33 -0.11 17.77
CA ILE A 238 -26.04 -0.87 19.01
C ILE A 238 -25.59 0.08 20.12
N THR A 239 -24.73 1.05 19.78
CA THR A 239 -24.26 2.06 20.75
C THR A 239 -25.43 2.84 21.35
N LYS A 240 -26.37 3.31 20.51
CA LYS A 240 -27.58 4.00 20.99
C LYS A 240 -28.42 3.12 21.90
N ARG A 241 -28.62 1.84 21.54
CA ARG A 241 -29.39 0.88 22.35
C ARG A 241 -28.75 0.66 23.73
N MET A 242 -27.44 0.45 23.78
CA MET A 242 -26.72 0.28 25.04
C MET A 242 -26.76 1.55 25.92
N GLN A 243 -26.68 2.74 25.32
CA GLN A 243 -26.81 4.01 26.05
C GLN A 243 -28.21 4.18 26.66
N THR A 244 -29.27 3.87 25.90
CA THR A 244 -30.64 3.91 26.42
C THR A 244 -30.83 2.91 27.56
N ALA A 245 -30.39 1.66 27.38
CA ALA A 245 -30.50 0.64 28.43
C ALA A 245 -29.74 1.01 29.71
N LYS A 246 -28.55 1.62 29.57
CA LYS A 246 -27.79 2.15 30.70
C LYS A 246 -28.57 3.26 31.41
N LYS A 247 -29.12 4.22 30.66
CA LYS A 247 -29.92 5.31 31.23
C LYS A 247 -31.15 4.79 31.99
N ASP A 248 -31.89 3.86 31.40
CA ASP A 248 -33.08 3.26 32.03
C ASP A 248 -32.72 2.54 33.34
N LYS A 249 -31.58 1.85 33.37
CA LYS A 249 -31.03 1.23 34.57
C LYS A 249 -30.67 2.28 35.63
N ASP A 250 -29.93 3.31 35.24
CA ASP A 250 -29.49 4.37 36.15
C ASP A 250 -30.69 5.12 36.75
N ASP A 251 -31.75 5.35 35.97
CA ASP A 251 -32.98 6.00 36.43
C ASP A 251 -33.82 5.08 37.33
N PHE A 252 -33.82 3.76 37.11
CA PHE A 252 -34.45 2.80 38.01
C PHE A 252 -33.81 2.79 39.41
N PHE A 253 -32.49 2.91 39.52
CA PHE A 253 -31.78 2.90 40.81
C PHE A 253 -31.79 4.25 41.55
N LYS A 254 -32.32 5.32 40.95
CA LYS A 254 -32.50 6.62 41.61
C LYS A 254 -33.84 6.75 42.36
N LEU A 255 -34.78 5.83 42.14
CA LEU A 255 -36.09 5.75 42.80
C LEU A 255 -36.02 4.92 44.08
#